data_AF-A0A9Q8XQF5-F1
#
_entry.id   AF-A0A9Q8XQF5-F1
#
_cell.length_a   1.000
_cell.length_b   1.000
_cell.length_c   1.000
_cell.angle_alpha   90.00
_cell.angle_beta   90.00
_cell.angle_gamma   90.00
#
_symmetry.space_group_name_H-M   'P 1'
#
loop_
_entity.id
_entity.type
_entity.pdbx_description
1 polymer ?
#
loop_
_entity_poly.entity_id
_entity_poly.type
_entity_poly.pdbx_seq_one_letter_code
_entity_poly.pdbx_strand_id
1 'polypeptide(L)'
;MGAFYGANAIFEAMGLEPIRLEDYTKTTVSDQFYGTSFSTSGVRWLPPDSIDAYVPDQGIKVTSYFKGTPEEGSLYVDSWLTEKDKYSYFLGGRQPLCVVEKEGSAGPRVLVIRDSYSDSLAPFLTERFSEVHLFDPRDNLTSIKGYVEEHEIDAVVVLYSFANFTTDQNLFVLSR
;
A
#
# COMPACT_ATOMS: atom_id res chain seq x y z
N MET A 1 -8.11 -10.25 0.49
CA MET A 1 -8.70 -10.50 -0.85
C MET A 1 -9.09 -9.22 -1.60
N GLY A 2 -9.73 -8.23 -0.97
CA GLY A 2 -10.07 -6.97 -1.67
C GLY A 2 -8.88 -6.30 -2.36
N ALA A 3 -7.71 -6.32 -1.73
CA ALA A 3 -6.46 -5.82 -2.29
C ALA A 3 -6.06 -6.48 -3.63
N PHE A 4 -6.23 -7.80 -3.77
CA PHE A 4 -5.94 -8.53 -5.00
C PHE A 4 -6.84 -8.06 -6.15
N TYR A 5 -8.16 -7.97 -5.91
CA TYR A 5 -9.09 -7.50 -6.93
C TYR A 5 -8.86 -6.02 -7.28
N GLY A 6 -8.52 -5.19 -6.29
CA GLY A 6 -8.15 -3.79 -6.52
C GLY A 6 -6.91 -3.66 -7.40
N ALA A 7 -5.87 -4.46 -7.15
CA ALA A 7 -4.67 -4.46 -7.98
C ALA A 7 -4.99 -4.89 -9.42
N ASN A 8 -5.77 -5.96 -9.62
CA ASN A 8 -6.18 -6.38 -10.96
C ASN A 8 -7.01 -5.33 -11.69
N ALA A 9 -7.92 -4.63 -11.01
CA ALA A 9 -8.67 -3.54 -11.62
C ALA A 9 -7.74 -2.39 -12.08
N ILE A 10 -6.69 -2.10 -11.33
CA ILE A 10 -5.66 -1.12 -11.72
C ILE A 10 -4.90 -1.61 -12.96
N PHE A 11 -4.46 -2.88 -12.95
CA PHE A 11 -3.73 -3.47 -14.07
C PHE A 11 -4.56 -3.42 -15.35
N GLU A 12 -5.81 -3.88 -15.30
CA GLU A 12 -6.72 -3.88 -16.44
C GLU A 12 -6.97 -2.46 -16.97
N ALA A 13 -7.21 -1.49 -16.09
CA ALA A 13 -7.44 -0.10 -16.47
C ALA A 13 -6.21 0.54 -17.16
N MET A 14 -5.01 0.04 -16.84
CA MET A 14 -3.74 0.49 -17.41
C MET A 14 -3.25 -0.37 -18.58
N GLY A 15 -4.02 -1.38 -19.01
CA GLY A 15 -3.63 -2.30 -20.07
C GLY A 15 -2.48 -3.23 -19.70
N LEU A 16 -2.24 -3.44 -18.40
CA LEU A 16 -1.29 -4.40 -17.87
C LEU A 16 -1.98 -5.75 -17.64
N GLU A 17 -1.25 -6.85 -17.83
CA GLU A 17 -1.78 -8.20 -17.63
C GLU A 17 -2.19 -8.41 -16.16
N PRO A 18 -3.41 -8.88 -15.85
CA PRO A 18 -3.80 -9.17 -14.47
C PRO A 18 -2.97 -10.32 -13.87
N ILE A 19 -2.97 -10.42 -12.54
CA ILE A 19 -2.37 -11.54 -11.80
C ILE A 19 -3.42 -12.58 -11.45
N ARG A 20 -3.02 -13.85 -11.34
CA ARG A 20 -3.92 -14.95 -10.96
C ARG A 20 -3.63 -15.35 -9.52
N LEU A 21 -4.67 -15.49 -8.71
CA LEU A 21 -4.50 -15.82 -7.29
C LEU A 21 -3.84 -17.19 -7.08
N GLU A 22 -4.06 -18.12 -8.00
CA GLU A 22 -3.49 -19.47 -8.00
C GLU A 22 -1.98 -19.52 -8.21
N ASP A 23 -1.37 -18.42 -8.70
CA ASP A 23 0.09 -18.32 -8.84
C ASP A 23 0.78 -18.07 -7.49
N TYR A 24 0.01 -17.78 -6.43
CA TYR A 24 0.51 -17.43 -5.11
C TYR A 24 0.14 -18.46 -4.05
N THR A 25 1.04 -18.63 -3.09
CA THR A 25 0.77 -19.43 -1.89
C THR A 25 0.24 -18.53 -0.79
N LYS A 26 -0.99 -18.76 -0.35
CA LYS A 26 -1.58 -18.08 0.81
C LYS A 26 -0.82 -18.46 2.08
N THR A 27 -0.32 -17.47 2.79
CA THR A 27 0.25 -17.60 4.14
C THR A 27 -0.61 -16.80 5.12
N THR A 28 -1.26 -17.49 6.07
CA THR A 28 -1.97 -16.81 7.16
C THR A 28 -0.96 -16.43 8.24
N VAL A 29 -0.75 -15.12 8.43
CA VAL A 29 0.24 -14.58 9.37
C VAL A 29 -0.36 -14.18 10.70
N SER A 30 -1.69 -14.03 10.75
CA SER A 30 -2.44 -13.86 12.01
C SER A 30 -3.87 -14.36 11.84
N ASP A 31 -4.41 -14.97 12.88
CA ASP A 31 -5.83 -15.34 13.04
C ASP A 31 -6.51 -14.53 14.17
N GLN A 32 -5.81 -13.51 14.70
CA GLN A 32 -6.25 -12.67 15.82
C GLN A 32 -6.32 -11.19 15.42
N PHE A 33 -6.90 -10.89 14.26
CA PHE A 33 -7.03 -9.52 13.78
C PHE A 33 -8.35 -8.87 14.21
N TYR A 34 -8.24 -7.77 14.93
CA TYR A 34 -9.36 -6.90 15.30
C TYR A 34 -9.17 -5.53 14.69
N GLY A 35 -9.76 -5.31 13.50
CA GLY A 35 -9.66 -4.05 12.79
C GLY A 35 -10.28 -2.86 13.52
N THR A 36 -10.09 -1.66 12.97
CA THR A 36 -10.58 -0.39 13.55
C THR A 36 -12.08 -0.43 13.80
N SER A 37 -12.88 -0.94 12.87
CA SER A 37 -14.34 -1.03 13.01
C SER A 37 -14.77 -1.90 14.20
N PHE A 38 -14.11 -3.04 14.43
CA PHE A 38 -14.36 -3.86 15.60
C PHE A 38 -13.99 -3.10 16.88
N SER A 39 -12.82 -2.45 16.88
CA SER A 39 -12.32 -1.68 18.03
C SER A 39 -13.26 -0.54 18.44
N THR A 40 -13.88 0.16 17.48
CA THR A 40 -14.75 1.32 17.72
C THR A 40 -16.23 0.98 17.90
N SER A 41 -16.69 -0.18 17.42
CA SER A 41 -18.12 -0.57 17.48
C SER A 41 -18.64 -0.95 18.88
N GLY A 42 -17.75 -1.19 19.85
CA GLY A 42 -18.12 -1.72 21.17
C GLY A 42 -18.56 -3.19 21.17
N VAL A 43 -18.62 -3.84 20.00
CA VAL A 43 -18.90 -5.27 19.85
C VAL A 43 -17.67 -6.05 20.32
N ARG A 44 -17.88 -7.04 21.21
CA ARG A 44 -16.80 -7.87 21.78
C ARG A 44 -17.02 -9.38 21.61
N TRP A 45 -18.13 -9.76 20.99
CA TRP A 45 -18.53 -11.17 20.81
C TRP A 45 -18.29 -11.70 19.39
N LEU A 46 -17.81 -10.88 18.46
CA LEU A 46 -17.44 -11.36 17.13
C LEU A 46 -16.05 -12.02 17.18
N PRO A 47 -15.87 -13.15 16.48
CA PRO A 47 -14.56 -13.76 16.35
C PRO A 47 -13.60 -12.82 15.62
N PRO A 48 -12.29 -12.95 15.85
CA PRO A 48 -11.28 -12.19 15.11
C PRO A 48 -11.26 -12.59 13.63
N ASP A 49 -10.79 -11.66 12.81
CA ASP A 49 -10.44 -11.90 11.41
C ASP A 49 -9.01 -12.44 11.28
N SER A 50 -8.64 -12.85 10.06
CA SER A 50 -7.27 -13.26 9.73
C SER A 50 -6.57 -12.26 8.81
N ILE A 51 -5.24 -12.21 8.89
CA ILE A 51 -4.38 -11.53 7.92
C ILE A 51 -3.67 -12.59 7.09
N ASP A 52 -3.83 -12.48 5.78
CA ASP A 52 -3.20 -13.36 4.79
C ASP A 52 -2.23 -12.56 3.91
N ALA A 53 -1.03 -13.09 3.71
CA ALA A 53 -0.05 -12.63 2.73
C ALA A 53 0.01 -13.62 1.56
N TYR A 54 0.25 -13.09 0.35
CA TYR A 54 0.24 -13.88 -0.89
C TYR A 54 1.52 -13.67 -1.71
N VAL A 55 1.94 -12.42 -1.88
CA VAL A 55 3.11 -12.07 -2.70
C VAL A 55 4.38 -12.20 -1.85
N PRO A 56 5.42 -12.93 -2.30
CA PRO A 56 6.69 -12.98 -1.59
C PRO A 56 7.44 -11.64 -1.66
N ASP A 57 8.29 -11.37 -0.68
CA ASP A 57 9.11 -10.15 -0.58
C ASP A 57 10.50 -10.29 -1.20
N GLN A 58 10.78 -11.41 -1.88
CA GLN A 58 12.08 -11.66 -2.52
C GLN A 58 12.35 -10.68 -3.65
N GLY A 59 13.53 -10.06 -3.64
CA GLY A 59 13.92 -9.05 -4.63
C GLY A 59 13.13 -7.74 -4.50
N ILE A 60 12.48 -7.50 -3.36
CA ILE A 60 11.81 -6.24 -3.06
C ILE A 60 12.68 -5.41 -2.11
N LYS A 61 12.98 -4.19 -2.52
CA LYS A 61 13.62 -3.18 -1.69
C LYS A 61 12.58 -2.14 -1.28
N VAL A 62 12.50 -1.85 0.01
CA VAL A 62 11.57 -0.85 0.55
C VAL A 62 12.35 0.28 1.21
N THR A 63 12.06 1.52 0.82
CA THR A 63 12.57 2.72 1.45
C THR A 63 11.41 3.45 2.13
N SER A 64 11.48 3.56 3.45
CA SER A 64 10.45 4.17 4.29
C SER A 64 10.84 5.59 4.74
N TYR A 65 9.86 6.47 4.95
CA TYR A 65 10.10 7.87 5.33
C TYR A 65 9.30 8.27 6.59
N PHE A 66 9.21 7.39 7.59
CA PHE A 66 8.48 7.68 8.85
C PHE A 66 8.87 9.00 9.53
N LYS A 67 10.14 9.40 9.42
CA LYS A 67 10.68 10.64 10.01
C LYS A 67 10.97 11.73 8.98
N GLY A 68 10.49 11.56 7.74
CA GLY A 68 10.80 12.44 6.61
C GLY A 68 12.19 12.22 5.98
N THR A 69 13.01 11.35 6.56
CA THR A 69 14.29 10.90 6.00
C THR A 69 14.20 9.44 5.56
N PRO A 70 14.93 9.03 4.50
CA PRO A 70 14.93 7.65 4.04
C PRO A 70 15.52 6.72 5.10
N GLU A 71 14.80 5.65 5.41
CA GLU A 71 15.19 4.55 6.28
C GLU A 71 14.91 3.22 5.56
N GLU A 72 15.69 2.18 5.86
CA GLU A 72 15.43 0.84 5.33
C GLU A 72 14.09 0.33 5.88
N GLY A 73 13.22 -0.12 4.97
CA GLY A 73 11.89 -0.64 5.28
C GLY A 73 11.74 -2.10 4.90
N SER A 74 10.53 -2.62 5.04
CA SER A 74 10.17 -3.97 4.58
C SER A 74 8.72 -3.99 4.12
N LEU A 75 8.42 -4.88 3.17
CA LEU A 75 7.06 -5.06 2.66
C LEU A 75 6.13 -5.59 3.76
N TYR A 76 6.67 -6.49 4.57
CA TYR A 76 6.04 -7.14 5.71
C TYR A 76 6.87 -6.90 6.97
N VAL A 77 6.21 -6.46 8.05
CA VAL A 77 6.86 -6.08 9.31
C VAL A 77 6.26 -6.89 10.45
N ASP A 78 6.84 -8.07 10.71
CA ASP A 78 6.30 -9.08 11.63
C ASP A 78 6.06 -8.58 13.06
N SER A 79 6.84 -7.60 13.52
CA SER A 79 6.69 -7.03 14.87
C SER A 79 5.31 -6.41 15.10
N TRP A 80 4.59 -5.98 14.06
CA TRP A 80 3.23 -5.47 14.18
C TRP A 80 2.18 -6.57 14.44
N LEU A 81 2.48 -7.84 14.14
CA LEU A 81 1.53 -8.94 14.35
C LEU A 81 1.24 -9.19 15.84
N THR A 82 2.12 -8.75 16.74
CA THR A 82 1.90 -8.80 18.20
C THR A 82 1.20 -7.57 18.75
N GLU A 83 1.12 -6.49 17.97
CA GLU A 83 0.57 -5.22 18.40
C GLU A 83 -0.95 -5.14 18.22
N LYS A 84 -1.56 -4.07 18.75
CA LYS A 84 -2.98 -3.79 18.52
C LYS A 84 -3.26 -3.50 17.04
N ASP A 85 -2.41 -2.70 16.42
CA ASP A 85 -2.52 -2.33 15.01
C ASP A 85 -1.78 -3.34 14.12
N LYS A 86 -2.32 -4.56 14.03
CA LYS A 86 -1.71 -5.61 13.21
C LYS A 86 -1.75 -5.30 11.71
N TYR A 87 -2.57 -4.34 11.27
CA TYR A 87 -2.63 -3.96 9.85
C TYR A 87 -1.33 -3.29 9.39
N SER A 88 -0.62 -2.61 10.30
CA SER A 88 0.72 -2.08 10.07
C SER A 88 1.78 -3.16 9.79
N TYR A 89 1.42 -4.45 9.84
CA TYR A 89 2.17 -5.54 9.21
C TYR A 89 2.56 -5.20 7.77
N PHE A 90 1.67 -4.58 7.00
CA PHE A 90 2.00 -4.09 5.66
C PHE A 90 2.72 -2.74 5.78
N LEU A 91 3.97 -2.68 5.31
CA LEU A 91 4.80 -1.48 5.19
C LEU A 91 5.12 -0.71 6.49
N GLY A 92 4.72 -1.22 7.65
CA GLY A 92 5.03 -0.60 8.94
C GLY A 92 4.13 0.56 9.34
N GLY A 93 3.04 0.81 8.61
CA GLY A 93 2.03 1.82 8.94
C GLY A 93 2.18 3.15 8.18
N ARG A 94 1.47 4.17 8.69
CA ARG A 94 1.34 5.48 8.01
C ARG A 94 2.67 6.24 7.98
N GLN A 95 3.04 6.71 6.79
CA GLN A 95 4.23 7.50 6.53
C GLN A 95 3.99 8.44 5.32
N PRO A 96 4.68 9.59 5.24
CA PRO A 96 4.49 10.58 4.16
C PRO A 96 4.86 10.06 2.77
N LEU A 97 5.82 9.13 2.72
CA LEU A 97 6.26 8.48 1.49
C LEU A 97 6.77 7.07 1.84
N CYS A 98 6.47 6.10 0.98
CA CYS A 98 7.14 4.80 0.97
C CYS A 98 7.43 4.43 -0.48
N VAL A 99 8.65 4.01 -0.78
CA VAL A 99 9.05 3.60 -2.13
C VAL A 99 9.36 2.11 -2.10
N VAL A 100 8.69 1.34 -2.95
CA VAL A 100 8.86 -0.10 -3.08
C VAL A 100 9.41 -0.39 -4.48
N GLU A 101 10.60 -0.95 -4.54
CA GLU A 101 11.31 -1.24 -5.79
C GLU A 101 11.40 -2.77 -5.96
N LYS A 102 11.13 -3.28 -7.16
CA LYS A 102 11.32 -4.69 -7.51
C LYS A 102 12.54 -4.87 -8.39
N GLU A 103 13.55 -5.54 -7.85
CA GLU A 103 14.80 -5.80 -8.53
C GLU A 103 14.60 -6.60 -9.82
N GLY A 104 15.25 -6.18 -10.89
CA GLY A 104 15.17 -6.84 -12.20
C GLY A 104 13.83 -6.66 -12.94
N SER A 105 12.89 -5.88 -12.41
CA SER A 105 11.65 -5.52 -13.10
C SER A 105 11.90 -4.39 -14.10
N ALA A 106 11.34 -4.51 -15.31
CA ALA A 106 11.29 -3.45 -16.32
C ALA A 106 9.87 -2.88 -16.48
N GLY A 107 9.00 -3.09 -15.48
CA GLY A 107 7.65 -2.53 -15.47
C GLY A 107 7.64 -1.01 -15.33
N PRO A 108 6.49 -0.35 -15.54
CA PRO A 108 6.36 1.09 -15.32
C PRO A 108 6.56 1.46 -13.84
N ARG A 109 6.85 2.73 -13.58
CA ARG A 109 6.87 3.36 -12.26
C ARG A 109 5.52 4.00 -11.96
N VAL A 110 4.95 3.71 -10.80
CA VAL A 110 3.64 4.24 -10.40
C VAL A 110 3.72 5.06 -9.13
N LEU A 111 3.11 6.24 -9.16
CA LEU A 111 2.81 7.04 -7.98
C LEU A 111 1.37 6.75 -7.53
N VAL A 112 1.22 6.18 -6.34
CA VAL A 112 -0.07 5.93 -5.71
C VAL A 112 -0.31 6.98 -4.64
N ILE A 113 -1.29 7.84 -4.88
CA ILE A 113 -1.76 8.83 -3.91
C ILE A 113 -2.82 8.17 -3.06
N ARG A 114 -2.55 8.05 -1.77
CA ARG A 114 -3.14 6.97 -0.97
C ARG A 114 -3.67 7.40 0.40
N ASP A 115 -4.50 6.52 0.95
CA ASP A 115 -4.72 6.38 2.40
C ASP A 115 -4.19 5.01 2.90
N SER A 116 -4.60 4.53 4.09
CA SER A 116 -4.15 3.24 4.62
C SER A 116 -4.65 2.01 3.83
N TYR A 117 -5.67 2.14 2.96
CA TYR A 117 -6.18 0.99 2.18
C TYR A 117 -5.16 0.43 1.19
N SER A 118 -4.21 1.26 0.73
CA SER A 118 -3.22 0.81 -0.25
C SER A 118 -2.13 -0.06 0.36
N ASP A 119 -1.93 -0.11 1.68
CA ASP A 119 -0.83 -0.85 2.30
C ASP A 119 -0.87 -2.33 1.94
N SER A 120 -2.02 -2.97 2.11
CA SER A 120 -2.22 -4.39 1.75
C SER A 120 -2.25 -4.65 0.23
N LEU A 121 -2.34 -3.59 -0.58
CA LEU A 121 -2.38 -3.66 -2.03
C LEU A 121 -0.98 -3.47 -2.65
N ALA A 122 -0.07 -2.80 -1.95
CA ALA A 122 1.30 -2.57 -2.38
C ALA A 122 2.06 -3.85 -2.78
N PRO A 123 1.98 -4.98 -2.03
CA PRO A 123 2.61 -6.23 -2.45
C PRO A 123 2.16 -6.69 -3.84
N PHE A 124 0.88 -6.55 -4.17
CA PHE A 124 0.38 -6.97 -5.48
C PHE A 124 0.83 -6.04 -6.60
N LEU A 125 0.96 -4.74 -6.34
CA LEU A 125 1.41 -3.77 -7.35
C LEU A 125 2.83 -4.06 -7.86
N THR A 126 3.72 -4.60 -7.01
CA THR A 126 5.08 -4.98 -7.41
C THR A 126 5.10 -6.07 -8.48
N GLU A 127 3.99 -6.78 -8.70
CA GLU A 127 3.92 -7.82 -9.72
C GLU A 127 3.91 -7.28 -11.15
N ARG A 128 3.58 -5.99 -11.34
CA ARG A 128 3.56 -5.34 -12.66
C ARG A 128 4.33 -4.03 -12.73
N PHE A 129 4.51 -3.36 -11.59
CA PHE A 129 5.29 -2.12 -11.51
C PHE A 129 6.73 -2.41 -11.07
N SER A 130 7.69 -1.68 -11.64
CA SER A 130 9.10 -1.75 -11.19
C SER A 130 9.29 -0.96 -9.89
N GLU A 131 8.62 0.18 -9.78
CA GLU A 131 8.65 1.05 -8.61
C GLU A 131 7.22 1.48 -8.24
N VAL A 132 6.88 1.39 -6.96
CA VAL A 132 5.61 1.81 -6.39
C VAL A 132 5.89 2.88 -5.33
N HIS A 133 5.52 4.12 -5.64
CA HIS A 133 5.69 5.27 -4.77
C HIS A 133 4.37 5.55 -4.07
N LEU A 134 4.31 5.29 -2.77
CA LEU A 134 3.13 5.42 -1.93
C LEU A 134 3.16 6.79 -1.24
N PHE A 135 2.42 7.75 -1.77
CA PHE A 135 2.41 9.14 -1.35
C PHE A 135 1.16 9.44 -0.51
N ASP A 136 1.35 9.81 0.76
CA ASP A 136 0.24 10.16 1.66
C ASP A 136 0.15 11.69 1.83
N PRO A 137 -0.82 12.36 1.20
CA PRO A 137 -0.91 13.81 1.22
C PRO A 137 -1.33 14.37 2.58
N ARG A 138 -1.69 13.53 3.56
CA ARG A 138 -1.93 13.98 4.94
C ARG A 138 -0.64 14.41 5.63
N ASP A 139 0.49 13.83 5.23
CA ASP A 139 1.81 14.08 5.82
C ASP A 139 2.84 14.58 4.78
N ASN A 140 2.52 14.57 3.49
CA ASN A 140 3.39 15.02 2.40
C ASN A 140 2.72 16.07 1.51
N LEU A 141 3.22 17.31 1.55
CA LEU A 141 2.67 18.44 0.78
C LEU A 141 3.55 18.84 -0.42
N THR A 142 4.48 17.96 -0.82
CA THR A 142 5.32 18.16 -2.00
C THR A 142 4.45 18.26 -3.26
N SER A 143 4.85 19.11 -4.23
CA SER A 143 4.18 19.18 -5.54
C SER A 143 4.22 17.82 -6.22
N ILE A 144 3.06 17.32 -6.61
CA ILE A 144 2.97 16.02 -7.28
C ILE A 144 3.53 16.13 -8.68
N LYS A 145 3.29 17.24 -9.37
CA LYS A 145 3.88 17.47 -10.68
C LYS A 145 5.41 17.42 -10.61
N GLY A 146 6.01 18.14 -9.65
CA GLY A 146 7.45 18.15 -9.46
C GLY A 146 7.98 16.75 -9.11
N TYR A 147 7.27 16.02 -8.25
CA TYR A 147 7.63 14.66 -7.87
C TYR A 147 7.59 13.69 -9.06
N VAL A 148 6.55 13.77 -9.89
CA VAL A 148 6.40 12.95 -11.10
C VAL A 148 7.53 13.21 -12.09
N GLU A 149 7.89 14.48 -12.28
CA GLU A 149 9.00 14.88 -13.17
C GLU A 149 10.37 14.44 -12.61
N GLU A 150 10.60 14.59 -11.31
CA GLU A 150 11.87 14.23 -10.65
C GLU A 150 12.14 12.72 -10.65
N HIS A 151 11.11 11.90 -10.45
CA HIS A 151 11.22 10.45 -10.32
C HIS A 151 10.85 9.68 -11.61
N GLU A 152 10.55 10.40 -12.70
CA GLU A 152 10.17 9.83 -14.00
C GLU A 152 8.99 8.85 -13.87
N ILE A 153 7.95 9.26 -13.15
CA ILE A 153 6.76 8.42 -12.91
C ILE A 153 5.95 8.27 -14.21
N ASP A 154 5.65 7.03 -14.60
CA ASP A 154 4.87 6.72 -15.81
C ASP A 154 3.36 6.87 -15.61
N ALA A 155 2.89 6.62 -14.38
CA ALA A 155 1.47 6.63 -14.06
C ALA A 155 1.18 7.12 -12.65
N VAL A 156 0.06 7.84 -12.50
CA VAL A 156 -0.45 8.28 -11.20
C VAL A 156 -1.80 7.62 -10.94
N VAL A 157 -1.93 6.97 -9.79
CA VAL A 157 -3.15 6.30 -9.32
C VAL A 157 -3.61 6.97 -8.04
N VAL A 158 -4.87 7.40 -7.99
CA VAL A 158 -5.49 7.90 -6.75
C VAL A 158 -6.29 6.76 -6.12
N LEU A 159 -5.83 6.28 -4.97
CA LEU A 159 -6.41 5.13 -4.27
C LEU A 159 -6.81 5.53 -2.85
N TYR A 160 -8.10 5.80 -2.69
CA TYR A 160 -8.69 6.24 -1.43
C TYR A 160 -9.94 5.44 -1.12
N SER A 161 -10.19 5.23 0.17
CA SER A 161 -11.56 4.94 0.60
C SER A 161 -12.46 6.15 0.27
N PHE A 162 -13.69 5.87 -0.18
CA PHE A 162 -14.63 6.92 -0.60
C PHE A 162 -14.86 7.96 0.50
N ALA A 163 -15.00 7.51 1.75
CA ALA A 163 -15.17 8.40 2.90
C ALA A 163 -13.98 9.36 3.05
N ASN A 164 -12.74 8.85 3.06
CA ASN A 164 -11.55 9.68 3.18
C ASN A 164 -11.42 10.64 2.00
N PHE A 165 -11.67 10.18 0.78
CA PHE A 165 -11.62 11.02 -0.43
C PHE A 165 -12.53 12.25 -0.32
N THR A 166 -13.74 12.09 0.22
CA THR A 166 -14.70 13.21 0.37
C THR A 166 -14.32 14.20 1.46
N THR A 167 -13.47 13.81 2.41
CA THR A 167 -13.15 14.62 3.60
C THR A 167 -11.73 15.18 3.61
N ASP A 168 -10.82 14.58 2.84
CA ASP A 168 -9.40 14.96 2.82
C ASP A 168 -9.22 16.36 2.20
N GLN A 169 -8.80 17.31 3.05
CA GLN A 169 -8.58 18.69 2.66
C GLN A 169 -7.24 18.89 1.93
N ASN A 170 -6.36 17.88 1.92
CA ASN A 170 -5.01 18.01 1.35
C ASN A 170 -4.94 17.62 -0.13
N LEU A 171 -6.03 17.08 -0.71
CA LEU A 171 -6.07 16.70 -2.14
C LEU A 171 -5.84 17.88 -3.11
N PHE A 172 -5.79 19.12 -2.63
CA PHE A 172 -5.34 20.26 -3.46
C PHE A 172 -3.92 20.06 -4.01
N VAL A 173 -3.07 19.23 -3.37
CA VAL A 173 -1.72 18.93 -3.88
C VAL A 173 -1.76 18.29 -5.26
N LEU A 174 -2.87 17.62 -5.64
CA LEU A 174 -3.07 17.06 -6.98
C LEU A 174 -3.03 18.13 -8.09
N SER A 175 -3.30 19.38 -7.74
CA SER A 175 -3.34 20.52 -8.67
C SER A 175 -2.01 21.28 -8.79
N ARG A 176 -0.97 20.84 -8.07
CA ARG A 176 0.33 21.50 -7.96
C ARG A 176 1.47 20.59 -8.38
#